data_AF-A0A1E7FGI6-F1
#
_entry.id   AF-A0A1E7FGI6-F1
#
_cell.length_a   1.000
_cell.length_b   1.000
_cell.length_c   1.000
_cell.angle_alpha   90.00
_cell.angle_beta   90.00
_cell.angle_gamma   90.00
#
_symmetry.space_group_name_H-M   'P 1'
#
loop_
_entity.id
_entity.type
_entity.pdbx_description
1 polymer ?
#
loop_
_entity_poly.entity_id
_entity_poly.type
_entity_poly.pdbx_seq_one_letter_code
_entity_poly.pdbx_strand_id
1 'polypeptide(L)'
;MPSLRSSTCSRDSTSSSSANKKSSVFKKNATTAKNGEGTTAVVVTAQVRISERLNRAVEAVSQTKNRSPELVPLTADWEITKKKLRLVVSLAKDYADTTRKMNTSRNKFVMHLGLLSEKSPLFDDVGKPLNGESTQILQTIREDPTTNSTLAATQGIVNEREYNDRVVDYAIEWEKTVLEQVESELKKVRKLQGDRSYYEKKVDTLRQKANNLEEKGKTIPPSQEERLERNETKLKEAFVVHEKEAGRLCVLIEEVTSNGWKDLYHLVKNYCKWESNRVSRETDIYSELSTTIDSMKSTYKINSKKKDL
;
A
#
# COMPACT_ATOMS: atom_id res chain seq x y z
N MET A 1 -6.03 59.22 -4.01
CA MET A 1 -5.53 59.04 -5.38
C MET A 1 -4.06 58.65 -5.26
N PRO A 2 -3.68 57.37 -5.50
CA PRO A 2 -3.65 56.73 -6.82
C PRO A 2 -4.32 55.33 -6.86
N SER A 3 -5.15 55.04 -7.86
CA SER A 3 -4.85 54.37 -9.13
C SER A 3 -4.84 52.84 -9.03
N LEU A 4 -6.02 52.28 -9.27
CA LEU A 4 -6.32 50.86 -9.48
C LEU A 4 -5.79 50.44 -10.87
N ARG A 5 -4.99 49.37 -10.93
CA ARG A 5 -4.70 48.65 -12.18
C ARG A 5 -5.46 47.33 -12.18
N SER A 6 -6.47 47.27 -13.05
CA SER A 6 -7.20 46.08 -13.45
C SER A 6 -6.31 45.22 -14.37
N SER A 7 -6.17 43.95 -14.02
CA SER A 7 -5.56 42.93 -14.89
C SER A 7 -6.68 42.06 -15.45
N THR A 8 -6.93 42.18 -16.75
CA THR A 8 -7.80 41.30 -17.53
C THR A 8 -6.99 40.10 -18.02
N CYS A 9 -7.37 38.90 -17.61
CA CYS A 9 -6.86 37.65 -18.16
C CYS A 9 -7.87 37.08 -19.16
N SER A 10 -7.45 37.02 -20.42
CA SER A 10 -8.14 36.37 -21.54
C SER A 10 -8.28 34.86 -21.31
N ARG A 11 -9.49 34.35 -21.59
CA ARG A 11 -9.78 32.91 -21.67
C ARG A 11 -9.59 32.45 -23.11
N ASP A 12 -8.57 31.64 -23.36
CA ASP A 12 -8.49 30.82 -24.56
C ASP A 12 -9.19 29.47 -24.32
N SER A 13 -10.27 29.29 -25.06
CA SER A 13 -11.01 28.03 -25.21
C SER A 13 -10.32 27.17 -26.26
N THR A 14 -9.68 26.08 -25.84
CA THR A 14 -9.22 25.01 -26.73
C THR A 14 -10.11 23.79 -26.64
N SER A 15 -10.35 23.25 -27.84
CA SER A 15 -11.30 22.23 -28.21
C SER A 15 -10.93 20.83 -27.73
N SER A 16 -12.00 20.08 -27.48
CA SER A 16 -12.07 18.64 -27.28
C SER A 16 -11.35 17.83 -28.36
N SER A 17 -10.44 16.95 -27.94
CA SER A 17 -10.00 15.80 -28.74
C SER A 17 -10.30 14.50 -28.00
N SER A 18 -11.12 13.68 -28.64
CA SER A 18 -11.58 12.37 -28.19
C SER A 18 -10.46 11.34 -28.32
N ALA A 19 -9.91 10.90 -27.20
CA ALA A 19 -8.94 9.81 -27.16
C ALA A 19 -9.59 8.50 -26.70
N ASN A 20 -9.47 7.51 -27.57
CA ASN A 20 -9.75 6.07 -27.41
C ASN A 20 -9.46 5.52 -26.01
N LYS A 21 -10.46 4.89 -25.39
CA LYS A 21 -10.30 4.00 -24.23
C LYS A 21 -9.57 2.72 -24.67
N LYS A 22 -8.25 2.70 -24.52
CA LYS A 22 -7.51 1.45 -24.33
C LYS A 22 -7.89 0.92 -22.95
N SER A 23 -8.62 -0.21 -22.92
CA SER A 23 -8.71 -1.07 -21.75
C SER A 23 -7.29 -1.42 -21.31
N SER A 24 -6.89 -0.93 -20.14
CA SER A 24 -5.62 -1.29 -19.51
C SER A 24 -5.67 -2.79 -19.20
N VAL A 25 -5.12 -3.59 -20.12
CA VAL A 25 -4.79 -4.99 -19.86
C VAL A 25 -3.69 -4.94 -18.80
N PHE A 26 -4.09 -5.16 -17.54
CA PHE A 26 -3.17 -5.42 -16.44
C PHE A 26 -2.30 -6.61 -16.86
N LYS A 27 -1.05 -6.34 -17.27
CA LYS A 27 -0.07 -7.39 -17.54
C LYS A 27 0.09 -8.17 -16.24
N LYS A 28 -0.21 -9.47 -16.29
CA LYS A 28 -0.08 -10.40 -15.17
C LYS A 28 1.37 -10.38 -14.68
N ASN A 29 1.62 -9.71 -13.55
CA ASN A 29 2.86 -9.83 -12.79
C ASN A 29 2.84 -11.18 -12.05
N ALA A 30 2.94 -12.28 -12.79
CA ALA A 30 3.12 -13.60 -12.23
C ALA A 30 4.63 -13.89 -12.18
N THR A 31 5.24 -13.72 -11.01
CA THR A 31 6.63 -14.11 -10.80
C THR A 31 6.68 -15.64 -10.75
N THR A 32 7.27 -16.26 -11.77
CA THR A 32 7.40 -17.72 -11.85
C THR A 32 8.66 -18.14 -11.11
N ALA A 33 8.50 -18.67 -9.89
CA ALA A 33 9.59 -19.35 -9.19
C ALA A 33 9.70 -20.78 -9.72
N LYS A 34 10.84 -21.15 -10.30
CA LYS A 34 11.13 -22.54 -10.70
C LYS A 34 11.75 -23.28 -9.52
N ASN A 35 11.00 -24.17 -8.89
CA ASN A 35 11.57 -25.20 -8.02
C ASN A 35 11.82 -26.46 -8.86
N GLY A 36 12.91 -27.19 -8.55
CA GLY A 36 13.49 -28.28 -9.35
C GLY A 36 12.62 -29.52 -9.61
N GLU A 37 11.35 -29.51 -9.22
CA GLU A 37 10.39 -30.60 -9.46
C GLU A 37 9.17 -30.10 -10.27
N GLY A 38 9.38 -29.67 -11.52
CA GLY A 38 8.37 -29.60 -12.59
C GLY A 38 7.05 -28.84 -12.37
N THR A 39 6.77 -28.32 -11.16
CA THR A 39 5.48 -27.80 -10.72
C THR A 39 5.68 -26.32 -10.42
N THR A 40 5.42 -25.49 -11.41
CA THR A 40 5.45 -24.03 -11.28
C THR A 40 4.30 -23.57 -10.40
N ALA A 41 4.53 -23.47 -9.09
CA ALA A 41 3.62 -22.79 -8.19
C ALA A 41 3.60 -21.30 -8.54
N VAL A 42 2.49 -20.82 -9.09
CA VAL A 42 2.29 -19.40 -9.36
C VAL A 42 2.12 -18.68 -8.03
N VAL A 43 3.12 -17.89 -7.63
CA VAL A 43 3.01 -17.04 -6.44
C VAL A 43 2.08 -15.89 -6.78
N VAL A 44 0.84 -15.97 -6.29
CA VAL A 44 -0.14 -14.88 -6.41
C VAL A 44 0.30 -13.73 -5.50
N THR A 45 0.60 -12.57 -6.09
CA THR A 45 1.00 -11.37 -5.32
C THR A 45 -0.17 -10.81 -4.51
N ALA A 46 0.13 -10.02 -3.47
CA ALA A 46 -0.92 -9.39 -2.67
C ALA A 46 -1.80 -8.49 -3.53
N GLN A 47 -1.17 -7.70 -4.42
CA GLN A 47 -1.85 -6.90 -5.43
C GLN A 47 -2.91 -7.70 -6.21
N VAL A 48 -2.55 -8.85 -6.79
CA VAL A 48 -3.49 -9.64 -7.62
C VAL A 48 -4.68 -10.10 -6.79
N ARG A 49 -4.44 -10.63 -5.59
CA ARG A 49 -5.51 -11.12 -4.71
C ARG A 49 -6.46 -10.00 -4.29
N ILE A 50 -5.92 -8.83 -3.93
CA ILE A 50 -6.71 -7.66 -3.53
C ILE A 50 -7.56 -7.19 -4.71
N SER A 51 -6.96 -6.98 -5.88
CA SER A 51 -7.69 -6.56 -7.08
C SER A 51 -8.80 -7.55 -7.47
N GLU A 52 -8.53 -8.85 -7.43
CA GLU A 52 -9.52 -9.89 -7.73
C GLU A 52 -10.68 -9.90 -6.73
N ARG A 53 -10.42 -9.64 -5.44
CA ARG A 53 -11.48 -9.50 -4.42
C ARG A 53 -12.36 -8.29 -4.74
N LEU A 54 -11.75 -7.14 -4.98
CA LEU A 54 -12.48 -5.90 -5.26
C LEU A 54 -13.29 -5.99 -6.56
N ASN A 55 -12.72 -6.57 -7.61
CA ASN A 55 -13.43 -6.78 -8.88
C ASN A 55 -14.62 -7.72 -8.72
N ARG A 56 -14.45 -8.84 -8.02
CA ARG A 56 -15.56 -9.78 -7.75
C ARG A 56 -16.69 -9.12 -6.98
N ALA A 57 -16.38 -8.28 -5.99
CA ALA A 57 -17.41 -7.56 -5.24
C ALA A 57 -18.24 -6.63 -6.14
N VAL A 58 -17.57 -5.89 -7.04
CA VAL A 58 -18.22 -4.99 -8.00
C VAL A 58 -19.04 -5.77 -9.05
N GLU A 59 -18.57 -6.93 -9.49
CA GLU A 59 -19.25 -7.78 -10.47
C GLU A 59 -20.48 -8.51 -9.89
N ALA A 60 -20.46 -8.84 -8.60
CA ALA A 60 -21.55 -9.56 -7.94
C ALA A 60 -22.84 -8.73 -7.79
N VAL A 61 -22.78 -7.41 -7.99
CA VAL A 61 -23.93 -6.53 -7.74
C VAL A 61 -24.79 -6.38 -8.99
N SER A 62 -26.04 -6.88 -8.88
CA SER A 62 -27.09 -6.62 -9.85
C SER A 62 -27.43 -5.12 -9.88
N GLN A 63 -27.46 -4.51 -11.07
CA GLN A 63 -27.61 -3.07 -11.33
C GLN A 63 -28.98 -2.47 -10.94
N THR A 64 -29.73 -3.06 -10.02
CA THR A 64 -31.16 -2.80 -9.84
C THR A 64 -31.48 -1.70 -8.81
N LYS A 65 -30.54 -1.31 -7.94
CA LYS A 65 -30.79 -0.29 -6.90
C LYS A 65 -29.98 0.97 -7.14
N ASN A 66 -30.66 2.12 -7.16
CA ASN A 66 -29.99 3.43 -7.10
C ASN A 66 -29.31 3.58 -5.73
N ARG A 67 -27.98 3.71 -5.73
CA ARG A 67 -27.15 3.92 -4.52
C ARG A 67 -26.41 5.25 -4.51
N SER A 68 -26.70 6.16 -5.44
CA SER A 68 -26.06 7.47 -5.53
C SER A 68 -26.17 8.30 -4.24
N PRO A 69 -27.30 8.30 -3.49
CA PRO A 69 -27.39 9.00 -2.21
C PRO A 69 -26.40 8.52 -1.14
N GLU A 70 -25.98 7.25 -1.22
CA GLU A 70 -25.04 6.62 -0.27
C GLU A 70 -23.58 7.02 -0.57
N LEU A 71 -23.29 7.58 -1.75
CA LEU A 71 -21.92 7.87 -2.16
C LEU A 71 -21.25 8.92 -1.27
N VAL A 72 -21.99 9.92 -0.79
CA VAL A 72 -21.46 10.99 0.05
C VAL A 72 -20.95 10.45 1.40
N PRO A 73 -21.77 9.77 2.23
CA PRO A 73 -21.28 9.20 3.49
C PRO A 73 -20.18 8.16 3.26
N LEU A 74 -20.30 7.30 2.24
CA LEU A 74 -19.26 6.32 1.92
C LEU A 74 -17.92 6.96 1.55
N THR A 75 -17.94 8.10 0.83
CA THR A 75 -16.71 8.83 0.50
C THR A 75 -16.04 9.39 1.76
N ALA A 76 -16.81 9.79 2.78
CA ALA A 76 -16.25 10.23 4.06
C ALA A 76 -15.57 9.06 4.79
N ASP A 77 -16.21 7.89 4.82
CA ASP A 77 -15.63 6.67 5.41
C ASP A 77 -14.36 6.22 4.67
N TRP A 78 -14.35 6.36 3.34
CA TRP A 78 -13.18 6.11 2.51
C TRP A 78 -12.01 7.02 2.90
N GLU A 79 -12.22 8.32 3.05
CA GLU A 79 -11.15 9.25 3.44
C GLU A 79 -10.58 8.94 4.84
N ILE A 80 -11.40 8.47 5.77
CA ILE A 80 -10.92 7.97 7.08
C ILE A 80 -10.06 6.71 6.89
N THR A 81 -10.54 5.76 6.10
CA THR A 81 -9.85 4.49 5.82
C THR A 81 -8.51 4.71 5.13
N LYS A 82 -8.47 5.61 4.15
CA LYS A 82 -7.26 6.06 3.45
C LYS A 82 -6.20 6.63 4.40
N LYS A 83 -6.60 7.47 5.37
CA LYS A 83 -5.68 7.97 6.41
C LYS A 83 -5.14 6.85 7.28
N LYS A 84 -5.99 5.89 7.67
CA LYS A 84 -5.58 4.71 8.46
C LYS A 84 -4.59 3.82 7.70
N LEU A 85 -4.83 3.54 6.42
CA LEU A 85 -3.92 2.75 5.59
C LEU A 85 -2.54 3.41 5.47
N ARG A 86 -2.51 4.73 5.20
CA ARG A 86 -1.26 5.52 5.19
C ARG A 86 -0.50 5.44 6.51
N LEU A 87 -1.22 5.54 7.62
CA LEU A 87 -0.63 5.44 8.96
C LEU A 87 -0.01 4.07 9.18
N VAL A 88 -0.68 2.98 8.79
CA VAL A 88 -0.14 1.61 8.90
C VAL A 88 1.15 1.47 8.10
N VAL A 89 1.18 1.96 6.86
CA VAL A 89 2.39 1.92 6.02
C VAL A 89 3.53 2.74 6.63
N SER A 90 3.23 3.94 7.15
CA SER A 90 4.23 4.77 7.84
C SER A 90 4.80 4.05 9.05
N LEU A 91 3.93 3.52 9.93
CA LEU A 91 4.35 2.82 11.15
C LEU A 91 5.17 1.56 10.85
N ALA A 92 4.82 0.80 9.81
CA ALA A 92 5.61 -0.36 9.39
C ALA A 92 7.02 0.04 8.96
N LYS A 93 7.17 1.12 8.17
CA LYS A 93 8.47 1.65 7.77
C LYS A 93 9.28 2.17 8.95
N ASP A 94 8.64 2.95 9.83
CA ASP A 94 9.29 3.50 11.03
C ASP A 94 9.80 2.40 11.95
N TYR A 95 9.03 1.31 12.09
CA TYR A 95 9.43 0.14 12.87
C TYR A 95 10.60 -0.62 12.22
N ALA A 96 10.59 -0.81 10.89
CA ALA A 96 11.72 -1.39 10.17
C ALA A 96 13.01 -0.59 10.39
N ASP A 97 12.92 0.74 10.22
CA ASP A 97 14.04 1.66 10.40
C ASP A 97 14.58 1.64 11.84
N THR A 98 13.68 1.62 12.82
CA THR A 98 14.04 1.58 14.25
C THR A 98 14.74 0.26 14.58
N THR A 99 14.23 -0.86 14.09
CA THR A 99 14.82 -2.19 14.29
C THR A 99 16.22 -2.27 13.68
N ARG A 100 16.41 -1.75 12.46
CA ARG A 100 17.73 -1.66 11.82
C ARG A 100 18.71 -0.83 12.64
N LYS A 101 18.29 0.35 13.12
CA LYS A 101 19.13 1.22 13.97
C LYS A 101 19.52 0.51 15.27
N MET A 102 18.58 -0.15 15.93
CA MET A 102 18.83 -0.94 17.14
C MET A 102 19.87 -2.03 16.88
N ASN A 103 19.71 -2.83 15.82
CA ASN A 103 20.65 -3.90 15.49
C ASN A 103 22.04 -3.35 15.15
N THR A 104 22.11 -2.25 14.41
CA THR A 104 23.39 -1.57 14.11
C THR A 104 24.09 -1.12 15.40
N SER A 105 23.36 -0.52 16.33
CA SER A 105 23.93 -0.07 17.62
C SER A 105 24.40 -1.24 18.48
N ARG A 106 23.62 -2.33 18.55
CA ARG A 106 24.01 -3.57 19.25
C ARG A 106 25.31 -4.13 18.70
N ASN A 107 25.44 -4.23 17.37
CA ASN A 107 26.64 -4.74 16.72
C ASN A 107 27.86 -3.86 17.00
N LYS A 108 27.73 -2.53 16.91
CA LYS A 108 28.82 -1.60 17.23
C LYS A 108 29.29 -1.76 18.68
N PHE A 109 28.37 -1.90 19.62
CA PHE A 109 28.69 -2.09 21.03
C PHE A 109 29.49 -3.39 21.25
N VAL A 110 29.02 -4.52 20.70
CA VAL A 110 29.72 -5.81 20.80
C VAL A 110 31.10 -5.74 20.15
N MET A 111 31.22 -5.12 18.97
CA MET A 111 32.53 -4.92 18.32
C MET A 111 33.50 -4.13 19.20
N HIS A 112 33.04 -3.05 19.85
CA HIS A 112 33.88 -2.27 20.76
C HIS A 112 34.31 -3.06 22.00
N LEU A 113 33.44 -3.91 22.56
CA LEU A 113 33.83 -4.82 23.65
C LEU A 113 34.93 -5.79 23.19
N GLY A 114 34.81 -6.33 21.98
CA GLY A 114 35.84 -7.17 21.37
C GLY A 114 37.18 -6.45 21.25
N LEU A 115 37.19 -5.22 20.73
CA LEU A 115 38.40 -4.39 20.62
C LEU A 115 39.04 -4.11 21.99
N LEU A 116 38.25 -3.78 23.01
CA LEU A 116 38.77 -3.55 24.36
C LEU A 116 39.37 -4.83 24.97
N SER A 117 38.90 -6.00 24.55
CA SER A 117 39.38 -7.29 25.05
C SER A 117 40.62 -7.82 24.33
N GLU A 118 41.08 -7.23 23.21
CA GLU A 118 42.08 -7.77 22.28
C GLU A 118 43.38 -8.27 22.93
N LYS A 119 43.85 -7.59 23.98
CA LYS A 119 45.09 -7.95 24.70
C LYS A 119 44.84 -8.63 26.04
N SER A 120 43.61 -9.04 26.28
CA SER A 120 43.19 -9.67 27.53
C SER A 120 42.90 -11.15 27.32
N PRO A 121 42.98 -11.98 28.37
CA PRO A 121 42.51 -13.35 28.33
C PRO A 121 41.02 -13.49 27.95
N LEU A 122 40.23 -12.40 28.07
CA LEU A 122 38.82 -12.38 27.70
C LEU A 122 38.59 -12.26 26.19
N PHE A 123 39.63 -12.02 25.37
CA PHE A 123 39.47 -11.90 23.92
C PHE A 123 38.87 -13.17 23.31
N ASP A 124 39.24 -14.33 23.83
CA ASP A 124 38.75 -15.61 23.32
C ASP A 124 37.24 -15.81 23.58
N ASP A 125 36.70 -15.17 24.62
CA ASP A 125 35.30 -15.25 25.03
C ASP A 125 34.44 -14.11 24.47
N VAL A 126 35.01 -12.90 24.35
CA VAL A 126 34.28 -11.65 24.04
C VAL A 126 34.65 -11.08 22.66
N GLY A 127 35.88 -11.32 22.21
CA GLY A 127 36.45 -10.70 21.01
C GLY A 127 36.54 -11.61 19.79
N LYS A 128 36.47 -12.94 19.95
CA LYS A 128 36.38 -13.86 18.82
C LYS A 128 34.99 -13.78 18.18
N PRO A 129 34.88 -13.39 16.90
CA PRO A 129 33.62 -13.49 16.19
C PRO A 129 33.25 -14.98 16.10
N LEU A 130 32.13 -15.39 16.71
CA LEU A 130 31.59 -16.77 16.73
C LEU A 130 32.00 -17.60 15.48
N ASN A 131 33.07 -18.39 15.60
CA ASN A 131 33.53 -19.37 14.61
C ASN A 131 32.44 -20.47 14.58
N GLY A 132 31.84 -20.89 13.47
CA GLY A 132 32.45 -21.45 12.28
C GLY A 132 31.78 -22.77 11.78
N GLU A 133 30.70 -23.25 12.42
CA GLU A 133 29.82 -24.31 11.87
C GLU A 133 28.36 -23.82 11.70
N SER A 134 27.81 -23.09 12.68
CA SER A 134 26.48 -22.46 12.55
C SER A 134 26.44 -21.33 11.49
N THR A 135 27.59 -20.81 11.09
CA THR A 135 27.77 -19.79 10.04
C THR A 135 27.83 -20.37 8.62
N GLN A 136 28.18 -21.65 8.45
CA GLN A 136 28.28 -22.28 7.12
C GLN A 136 26.90 -22.56 6.49
N ILE A 137 25.88 -22.85 7.31
CA ILE A 137 24.49 -23.01 6.88
C ILE A 137 23.90 -21.69 6.36
N LEU A 138 24.45 -20.54 6.77
CA LEU A 138 24.01 -19.21 6.34
C LEU A 138 24.87 -18.64 5.19
N GLN A 139 26.09 -19.13 5.01
CA GLN A 139 26.92 -18.85 3.82
C GLN A 139 26.35 -19.48 2.54
N THR A 140 25.58 -20.56 2.63
CA THR A 140 24.91 -21.17 1.47
C THR A 140 23.78 -20.30 0.89
N ILE A 141 23.36 -19.23 1.59
CA ILE A 141 22.34 -18.28 1.13
C ILE A 141 22.97 -17.03 0.47
N ARG A 142 24.30 -16.92 0.42
CA ARG A 142 25.00 -15.69 -0.02
C ARG A 142 26.17 -15.99 -0.95
N GLU A 143 25.95 -15.82 -2.26
CA GLU A 143 26.98 -15.85 -3.31
C GLU A 143 27.89 -14.60 -3.32
N ASP A 144 28.26 -14.04 -2.15
CA ASP A 144 29.21 -12.92 -2.12
C ASP A 144 30.20 -13.03 -0.93
N PRO A 145 31.48 -13.36 -1.18
CA PRO A 145 32.40 -13.89 -0.16
C PRO A 145 33.23 -12.86 0.64
N THR A 146 32.88 -11.56 0.70
CA THR A 146 33.85 -10.53 1.14
C THR A 146 33.68 -9.90 2.53
N THR A 147 32.91 -10.42 3.48
CA THR A 147 32.97 -9.90 4.88
C THR A 147 32.71 -10.94 5.97
N ASN A 148 33.67 -11.11 6.88
CA ASN A 148 33.57 -11.84 8.16
C ASN A 148 32.67 -11.08 9.16
N SER A 149 31.41 -10.88 8.78
CA SER A 149 30.38 -10.24 9.59
C SER A 149 29.72 -11.29 10.49
N THR A 150 29.74 -11.02 11.80
CA THR A 150 29.25 -11.85 12.90
C THR A 150 27.80 -12.35 12.70
N LEU A 151 27.50 -13.54 13.22
CA LEU A 151 26.18 -14.21 13.15
C LEU A 151 25.00 -13.26 13.46
N ALA A 152 25.16 -12.36 14.45
CA ALA A 152 24.16 -11.35 14.82
C ALA A 152 23.87 -10.31 13.72
N ALA A 153 24.89 -9.91 12.94
CA ALA A 153 24.73 -8.98 11.82
C ALA A 153 24.03 -9.65 10.64
N THR A 154 24.37 -10.90 10.35
CA THR A 154 23.68 -11.70 9.31
C THR A 154 22.20 -11.93 9.69
N GLN A 155 21.92 -12.23 10.96
CA GLN A 155 20.56 -12.40 11.45
C GLN A 155 19.74 -11.11 11.39
N GLY A 156 20.36 -9.96 11.72
CA GLY A 156 19.75 -8.64 11.55
C GLY A 156 19.32 -8.38 10.11
N ILE A 157 20.17 -8.72 9.13
CA ILE A 157 19.87 -8.56 7.70
C ILE A 157 18.72 -9.48 7.27
N VAL A 158 18.72 -10.75 7.69
CA VAL A 158 17.64 -11.70 7.36
C VAL A 158 16.32 -11.25 7.96
N ASN A 159 16.32 -10.87 9.25
CA ASN A 159 15.14 -10.33 9.93
C ASN A 159 14.59 -9.10 9.21
N GLU A 160 15.46 -8.16 8.83
CA GLU A 160 15.10 -6.94 8.13
C GLU A 160 14.50 -7.24 6.76
N ARG A 161 15.15 -8.10 5.96
CA ARG A 161 14.63 -8.50 4.64
C ARG A 161 13.25 -9.16 4.77
N GLU A 162 13.11 -10.15 5.66
CA GLU A 162 11.84 -10.84 5.85
C GLU A 162 10.72 -9.91 6.33
N TYR A 163 11.05 -8.91 7.16
CA TYR A 163 10.08 -7.89 7.59
C TYR A 163 9.64 -7.02 6.42
N ASN A 164 10.60 -6.52 5.64
CA ASN A 164 10.32 -5.68 4.49
C ASN A 164 9.43 -6.43 3.48
N ASP A 165 9.85 -7.62 3.04
CA ASP A 165 9.15 -8.41 2.03
C ASP A 165 7.72 -8.79 2.47
N ARG A 166 7.54 -9.20 3.73
CA ARG A 166 6.25 -9.79 4.18
C ARG A 166 5.30 -8.79 4.83
N VAL A 167 5.82 -7.71 5.40
CA VAL A 167 5.03 -6.74 6.18
C VAL A 167 4.99 -5.39 5.48
N VAL A 168 6.15 -4.80 5.20
CA VAL A 168 6.22 -3.45 4.61
C VAL A 168 5.70 -3.45 3.18
N ASP A 169 6.24 -4.33 2.32
CA ASP A 169 5.86 -4.41 0.91
C ASP A 169 4.40 -4.81 0.76
N TYR A 170 3.93 -5.77 1.55
CA TYR A 170 2.52 -6.13 1.59
C TYR A 170 1.63 -4.91 1.94
N ALA A 171 1.98 -4.15 2.98
CA ALA A 171 1.20 -2.98 3.38
C ALA A 171 1.20 -1.89 2.30
N ILE A 172 2.34 -1.66 1.64
CA ILE A 172 2.48 -0.71 0.52
C ILE A 172 1.64 -1.16 -0.67
N GLU A 173 1.74 -2.43 -1.08
CA GLU A 173 0.95 -2.98 -2.18
C GLU A 173 -0.54 -2.88 -1.89
N TRP A 174 -0.94 -3.16 -0.64
CA TRP A 174 -2.32 -3.05 -0.22
C TRP A 174 -2.84 -1.61 -0.30
N GLU A 175 -2.13 -0.66 0.31
CA GLU A 175 -2.49 0.76 0.24
C GLU A 175 -2.59 1.22 -1.22
N LYS A 176 -1.54 0.96 -2.01
CA LYS A 176 -1.45 1.39 -3.40
C LYS A 176 -2.60 0.85 -4.25
N THR A 177 -2.85 -0.46 -4.18
CA THR A 177 -3.88 -1.12 -5.01
C THR A 177 -5.27 -0.55 -4.71
N VAL A 178 -5.59 -0.41 -3.43
CA VAL A 178 -6.88 0.12 -2.99
C VAL A 178 -7.03 1.59 -3.40
N LEU A 179 -6.00 2.42 -3.17
CA LEU A 179 -6.01 3.84 -3.56
C LEU A 179 -6.20 4.02 -5.07
N GLU A 180 -5.40 3.33 -5.88
CA GLU A 180 -5.47 3.44 -7.34
C GLU A 180 -6.86 3.08 -7.87
N GLN A 181 -7.45 1.99 -7.34
CA GLN A 181 -8.76 1.53 -7.79
C GLN A 181 -9.88 2.48 -7.38
N VAL A 182 -9.95 2.88 -6.10
CA VAL A 182 -11.03 3.77 -5.61
C VAL A 182 -10.92 5.18 -6.21
N GLU A 183 -9.72 5.76 -6.29
CA GLU A 183 -9.53 7.13 -6.82
C GLU A 183 -9.81 7.20 -8.33
N SER A 184 -9.48 6.14 -9.08
CA SER A 184 -9.78 6.08 -10.51
C SER A 184 -11.28 6.05 -10.80
N GLU A 185 -12.05 5.27 -10.02
CA GLU A 185 -13.51 5.20 -10.14
C GLU A 185 -14.18 6.48 -9.60
N LEU A 186 -13.68 7.08 -8.51
CA LEU A 186 -14.13 8.40 -8.04
C LEU A 186 -13.99 9.47 -9.12
N LYS A 187 -12.84 9.53 -9.80
CA LYS A 187 -12.61 10.48 -10.90
C LYS A 187 -13.58 10.26 -12.05
N LYS A 188 -13.87 9.00 -12.38
CA LYS A 188 -14.83 8.62 -13.43
C LYS A 188 -16.25 9.04 -13.07
N VAL A 189 -16.72 8.76 -11.86
CA VAL A 189 -18.06 9.15 -11.40
C VAL A 189 -18.21 10.68 -11.36
N ARG A 190 -17.22 11.42 -10.88
CA ARG A 190 -17.23 12.90 -10.90
C ARG A 190 -17.36 13.46 -12.33
N LYS A 191 -16.70 12.84 -13.30
CA LYS A 191 -16.85 13.24 -14.71
C LYS A 191 -18.29 13.02 -15.20
N LEU A 192 -18.86 11.85 -14.93
CA LEU A 192 -20.24 11.52 -15.31
C LEU A 192 -21.26 12.45 -14.62
N GLN A 193 -21.00 12.82 -13.37
CA GLN A 193 -21.81 13.80 -12.64
C GLN A 193 -21.77 15.17 -13.34
N GLY A 194 -20.59 15.61 -13.80
CA GLY A 194 -20.45 16.83 -14.59
C GLY A 194 -21.23 16.78 -15.91
N ASP A 195 -21.17 15.66 -16.62
CA ASP A 195 -21.91 15.45 -17.88
C ASP A 195 -23.43 15.49 -17.63
N ARG A 196 -23.92 14.84 -16.57
CA ARG A 196 -25.32 14.89 -16.13
C ARG A 196 -25.75 16.33 -15.83
N SER A 197 -25.02 17.04 -14.98
CA SER A 197 -25.34 18.43 -14.60
C SER A 197 -25.29 19.39 -15.79
N TYR A 198 -24.44 19.13 -16.80
CA TYR A 198 -24.44 19.89 -18.04
C TYR A 198 -25.76 19.75 -18.80
N TYR A 199 -26.23 18.51 -19.00
CA TYR A 199 -27.48 18.27 -19.72
C TYR A 199 -28.71 18.75 -18.94
N GLU A 200 -28.69 18.66 -17.61
CA GLU A 200 -29.74 19.18 -16.73
C GLU A 200 -29.94 20.69 -16.94
N LYS A 201 -28.86 21.48 -16.79
CA LYS A 201 -28.89 22.94 -17.05
C LYS A 201 -29.34 23.29 -18.47
N LYS A 202 -28.96 22.47 -19.45
CA LYS A 202 -29.29 22.70 -20.86
C LYS A 202 -30.76 22.43 -21.15
N VAL A 203 -31.32 21.35 -20.59
CA VAL A 203 -32.76 21.04 -20.67
C VAL A 203 -33.56 22.13 -19.95
N ASP A 204 -33.15 22.54 -18.75
CA ASP A 204 -33.83 23.61 -18.00
C ASP A 204 -33.86 24.93 -18.78
N THR A 205 -32.73 25.31 -19.40
CA THR A 205 -32.66 26.51 -20.25
C THR A 205 -33.60 26.42 -21.46
N LEU A 206 -33.73 25.24 -22.07
CA LEU A 206 -34.64 25.03 -23.22
C LEU A 206 -36.11 25.06 -22.78
N ARG A 207 -36.44 24.46 -21.64
CA ARG A 207 -37.78 24.48 -21.05
C ARG A 207 -38.20 25.90 -20.67
N GLN A 208 -37.32 26.67 -20.03
CA GLN A 208 -37.59 28.09 -19.73
C GLN A 208 -37.88 28.90 -21.01
N LYS A 209 -37.15 28.65 -22.10
CA LYS A 209 -37.40 29.31 -23.38
C LYS A 209 -38.74 28.90 -24.00
N ALA A 210 -39.10 27.61 -23.91
CA ALA A 210 -40.39 27.11 -24.37
C ALA A 210 -41.55 27.74 -23.57
N ASN A 211 -41.48 27.72 -22.24
CA ASN A 211 -42.48 28.32 -21.36
C ASN A 211 -42.64 29.83 -21.64
N ASN A 212 -41.54 30.56 -21.84
CA ASN A 212 -41.58 31.99 -22.17
C ASN A 212 -42.26 32.29 -23.53
N LEU A 213 -42.29 31.33 -24.47
CA LEU A 213 -43.02 31.48 -25.73
C LEU A 213 -44.50 31.17 -25.53
N GLU A 214 -44.80 30.14 -24.77
CA GLU A 214 -46.16 29.72 -24.42
C GLU A 214 -46.90 30.80 -23.62
N GLU A 215 -46.26 31.41 -22.62
CA GLU A 215 -46.78 32.56 -21.86
C GLU A 215 -47.13 33.76 -22.75
N LYS A 216 -46.47 33.89 -23.90
CA LYS A 216 -46.73 34.94 -24.90
C LYS A 216 -47.78 34.53 -25.94
N GLY A 217 -48.42 33.38 -25.77
CA GLY A 217 -49.37 32.80 -26.73
C GLY A 217 -48.74 32.37 -28.05
N LYS A 218 -47.41 32.12 -28.08
CA LYS A 218 -46.69 31.69 -29.29
C LYS A 218 -46.46 30.18 -29.25
N THR A 219 -46.68 29.52 -30.39
CA THR A 219 -46.35 28.10 -30.55
C THR A 219 -44.84 27.88 -30.54
N ILE A 220 -44.39 26.79 -29.89
CA ILE A 220 -42.98 26.40 -29.87
C ILE A 220 -42.57 25.99 -31.31
N PRO A 221 -41.47 26.54 -31.86
CA PRO A 221 -40.98 26.12 -33.17
C PRO A 221 -40.60 24.62 -33.16
N PRO A 222 -40.93 23.84 -34.22
CA PRO A 222 -40.62 22.40 -34.27
C PRO A 222 -39.13 22.08 -34.07
N SER A 223 -38.25 22.96 -34.55
CA SER A 223 -36.80 22.81 -34.37
C SER A 223 -36.33 22.97 -32.92
N GLN A 224 -37.06 23.74 -32.10
CA GLN A 224 -36.78 23.87 -30.67
C GLN A 224 -37.30 22.67 -29.89
N GLU A 225 -38.46 22.14 -30.27
CA GLU A 225 -39.05 20.92 -29.72
C GLU A 225 -38.14 19.70 -29.94
N GLU A 226 -37.73 19.43 -31.18
CA GLU A 226 -36.79 18.35 -31.51
C GLU A 226 -35.44 18.50 -30.79
N ARG A 227 -34.99 19.75 -30.59
CA ARG A 227 -33.77 20.02 -29.80
C ARG A 227 -33.98 19.72 -28.32
N LEU A 228 -35.13 20.06 -27.75
CA LEU A 228 -35.45 19.75 -26.36
C LEU A 228 -35.48 18.23 -26.14
N GLU A 229 -36.23 17.50 -26.96
CA GLU A 229 -36.37 16.04 -26.91
C GLU A 229 -35.01 15.33 -26.97
N ARG A 230 -34.12 15.74 -27.89
CA ARG A 230 -32.77 15.19 -27.99
C ARG A 230 -31.93 15.44 -26.74
N ASN A 231 -32.05 16.61 -26.10
CA ASN A 231 -31.27 16.89 -24.88
C ASN A 231 -31.87 16.19 -23.66
N GLU A 232 -33.18 15.99 -23.60
CA GLU A 232 -33.85 15.18 -22.56
C GLU A 232 -33.44 13.71 -22.65
N THR A 233 -33.35 13.16 -23.88
CA THR A 233 -32.82 11.81 -24.11
C THR A 233 -31.38 11.68 -23.62
N LYS A 234 -30.51 12.65 -23.96
CA LYS A 234 -29.12 12.68 -23.47
C LYS A 234 -29.01 12.82 -21.96
N LEU A 235 -29.89 13.60 -21.34
CA LEU A 235 -29.96 13.72 -19.89
C LEU A 235 -30.33 12.39 -19.24
N LYS A 236 -31.32 11.68 -19.80
CA LYS A 236 -31.74 10.35 -19.33
C LYS A 236 -30.58 9.34 -19.45
N GLU A 237 -29.89 9.32 -20.58
CA GLU A 237 -28.71 8.47 -20.78
C GLU A 237 -27.58 8.80 -19.78
N ALA A 238 -27.24 10.08 -19.64
CA ALA A 238 -26.21 10.53 -18.69
C ALA A 238 -26.57 10.16 -17.25
N PHE A 239 -27.85 10.28 -16.88
CA PHE A 239 -28.36 9.85 -15.57
C PHE A 239 -28.17 8.35 -15.38
N VAL A 240 -28.64 7.51 -16.31
CA VAL A 240 -28.53 6.04 -16.19
C VAL A 240 -27.07 5.59 -16.07
N VAL A 241 -26.16 6.17 -16.87
CA VAL A 241 -24.74 5.85 -16.81
C VAL A 241 -24.11 6.31 -15.50
N HIS A 242 -24.45 7.52 -15.03
CA HIS A 242 -23.99 8.03 -13.73
C HIS A 242 -24.44 7.12 -12.59
N GLU A 243 -25.73 6.82 -12.49
CA GLU A 243 -26.29 6.02 -11.39
C GLU A 243 -25.69 4.60 -11.34
N LYS A 244 -25.48 3.99 -12.51
CA LYS A 244 -24.82 2.69 -12.62
C LYS A 244 -23.38 2.72 -12.10
N GLU A 245 -22.58 3.70 -12.51
CA GLU A 245 -21.18 3.78 -12.09
C GLU A 245 -21.03 4.27 -10.64
N ALA A 246 -21.90 5.15 -10.18
CA ALA A 246 -21.98 5.54 -8.76
C ALA A 246 -22.32 4.33 -7.88
N GLY A 247 -23.27 3.49 -8.29
CA GLY A 247 -23.60 2.26 -7.56
C GLY A 247 -22.44 1.29 -7.48
N ARG A 248 -21.69 1.10 -8.58
CA ARG A 248 -20.45 0.28 -8.58
C ARG A 248 -19.39 0.85 -7.63
N LEU A 249 -19.22 2.16 -7.61
CA LEU A 249 -18.28 2.82 -6.71
C LEU A 249 -18.69 2.67 -5.23
N CYS A 250 -19.97 2.79 -4.89
CA CYS A 250 -20.46 2.56 -3.52
C CYS A 250 -20.06 1.15 -3.04
N VAL A 251 -20.29 0.13 -3.85
CA VAL A 251 -19.92 -1.27 -3.56
C VAL A 251 -18.42 -1.43 -3.37
N LEU A 252 -17.62 -0.80 -4.25
CA LEU A 252 -16.17 -0.83 -4.15
C LEU A 252 -15.69 -0.21 -2.83
N ILE A 253 -16.22 0.97 -2.47
CA ILE A 253 -15.88 1.64 -1.23
C ILE A 253 -16.26 0.78 -0.02
N GLU A 254 -17.45 0.20 0.01
CA GLU A 254 -17.88 -0.71 1.09
C GLU A 254 -17.00 -1.96 1.20
N GLU A 255 -16.63 -2.57 0.07
CA GLU A 255 -15.74 -3.73 0.09
C GLU A 255 -14.37 -3.39 0.68
N VAL A 256 -13.92 -2.15 0.48
CA VAL A 256 -12.68 -1.64 1.07
C VAL A 256 -12.85 -1.31 2.55
N THR A 257 -13.91 -0.59 2.93
CA THR A 257 -14.09 -0.08 4.29
C THR A 257 -14.64 -1.15 5.24
N SER A 258 -15.63 -1.92 4.82
CA SER A 258 -16.29 -2.96 5.62
C SER A 258 -15.60 -4.32 5.54
N ASN A 259 -15.03 -4.67 4.38
CA ASN A 259 -14.35 -5.96 4.17
C ASN A 259 -12.81 -5.86 4.11
N GLY A 260 -12.23 -4.67 4.32
CA GLY A 260 -10.78 -4.45 4.35
C GLY A 260 -10.06 -5.24 5.45
N TRP A 261 -10.77 -5.69 6.48
CA TRP A 261 -10.20 -6.54 7.54
C TRP A 261 -9.63 -7.87 7.00
N LYS A 262 -10.11 -8.36 5.85
CA LYS A 262 -9.60 -9.58 5.21
C LYS A 262 -8.13 -9.43 4.79
N ASP A 263 -7.78 -8.25 4.28
CA ASP A 263 -6.39 -7.94 3.92
C ASP A 263 -5.55 -7.57 5.15
N LEU A 264 -6.16 -6.92 6.14
CA LEU A 264 -5.53 -6.68 7.44
C LEU A 264 -5.14 -7.99 8.14
N TYR A 265 -6.00 -9.01 8.09
CA TYR A 265 -5.73 -10.32 8.66
C TYR A 265 -4.43 -10.91 8.11
N HIS A 266 -4.21 -10.82 6.79
CA HIS A 266 -2.98 -11.31 6.17
C HIS A 266 -1.75 -10.51 6.62
N LEU A 267 -1.86 -9.18 6.72
CA LEU A 267 -0.78 -8.34 7.24
C LEU A 267 -0.43 -8.70 8.69
N VAL A 268 -1.44 -8.82 9.56
CA VAL A 268 -1.26 -9.20 10.97
C VAL A 268 -0.65 -10.60 11.08
N LYS A 269 -1.13 -11.56 10.29
CA LYS A 269 -0.57 -12.92 10.24
C LYS A 269 0.90 -12.92 9.84
N ASN A 270 1.26 -12.15 8.81
CA ASN A 270 2.65 -12.02 8.35
C ASN A 270 3.52 -11.38 9.44
N TYR A 271 3.02 -10.33 10.09
CA TYR A 271 3.71 -9.67 11.21
C TYR A 271 3.94 -10.62 12.38
N CYS A 272 2.90 -11.30 12.87
CA CYS A 272 3.02 -12.25 13.98
C CYS A 272 4.00 -13.38 13.65
N LYS A 273 3.92 -13.96 12.44
CA LYS A 273 4.84 -15.02 12.00
C LYS A 273 6.29 -14.52 11.98
N TRP A 274 6.51 -13.32 11.45
CA TRP A 274 7.83 -12.72 11.44
C TRP A 274 8.34 -12.48 12.86
N GLU A 275 7.51 -11.92 13.75
CA GLU A 275 7.91 -11.59 15.12
C GLU A 275 8.23 -12.85 15.92
N SER A 276 7.42 -13.91 15.81
CA SER A 276 7.72 -15.21 16.41
C SER A 276 9.07 -15.77 15.93
N ASN A 277 9.33 -15.70 14.62
CA ASN A 277 10.61 -16.16 14.07
C ASN A 277 11.78 -15.28 14.52
N ARG A 278 11.59 -13.96 14.60
CA ARG A 278 12.61 -13.03 15.09
C ARG A 278 12.98 -13.35 16.54
N VAL A 279 11.98 -13.47 17.40
CA VAL A 279 12.16 -13.75 18.83
C VAL A 279 12.81 -15.11 19.03
N SER A 280 12.37 -16.17 18.33
CA SER A 280 13.00 -17.49 18.41
C SER A 280 14.49 -17.42 18.10
N ARG A 281 14.87 -16.75 17.01
CA ARG A 281 16.27 -16.60 16.60
C ARG A 281 17.08 -15.77 17.59
N GLU A 282 16.47 -14.75 18.20
CA GLU A 282 17.10 -14.00 19.29
C GLU A 282 17.28 -14.85 20.54
N THR A 283 16.31 -15.68 20.90
CA THR A 283 16.41 -16.61 22.03
C THR A 283 17.56 -17.59 21.83
N ASP A 284 17.69 -18.18 20.64
CA ASP A 284 18.77 -19.11 20.31
C ASP A 284 20.15 -18.44 20.40
N ILE A 285 20.26 -17.16 20.02
CA ILE A 285 21.51 -16.40 20.16
C ILE A 285 21.78 -16.07 21.63
N TYR A 286 20.76 -15.66 22.39
CA TYR A 286 20.92 -15.23 23.76
C TYR A 286 21.13 -16.38 24.75
N SER A 287 20.70 -17.60 24.43
CA SER A 287 21.05 -18.77 25.24
C SER A 287 22.55 -19.00 25.31
N GLU A 288 23.30 -18.69 24.24
CA GLU A 288 24.76 -18.80 24.20
C GLU A 288 25.47 -17.82 25.14
N LEU A 289 24.85 -16.69 25.49
CA LEU A 289 25.45 -15.72 26.41
C LEU A 289 25.70 -16.30 27.80
N SER A 290 24.88 -17.24 28.25
CA SER A 290 25.07 -17.91 29.54
C SER A 290 26.38 -18.71 29.55
N THR A 291 26.62 -19.48 28.49
CA THR A 291 27.86 -20.22 28.26
C THR A 291 29.07 -19.28 28.18
N THR A 292 28.96 -18.16 27.46
CA THR A 292 30.01 -17.14 27.38
C THR A 292 30.34 -16.58 28.75
N ILE A 293 29.34 -16.23 29.56
CA ILE A 293 29.55 -15.70 30.92
C ILE A 293 30.28 -16.71 31.80
N ASP A 294 29.92 -17.98 31.73
CA ASP A 294 30.56 -19.02 32.53
C ASP A 294 32.00 -19.30 32.09
N SER A 295 32.26 -19.25 30.77
CA SER A 295 33.61 -19.27 30.22
C SER A 295 34.44 -18.10 30.75
N MET A 296 33.92 -16.86 30.65
CA MET A 296 34.58 -15.66 31.18
C MET A 296 34.88 -15.76 32.68
N LYS A 297 33.96 -16.31 33.50
CA LYS A 297 34.18 -16.53 34.93
C LYS A 297 35.34 -17.52 35.17
N SER A 298 35.40 -18.59 34.39
CA SER A 298 36.49 -19.57 34.46
C SER A 298 37.83 -18.94 34.08
N THR A 299 37.88 -18.25 32.94
CA THR A 299 39.03 -17.49 32.45
C THR A 299 39.52 -16.50 33.51
N TYR A 300 38.62 -15.75 34.14
CA TYR A 300 38.95 -14.81 35.20
C TYR A 300 39.59 -15.50 36.42
N LYS A 301 38.97 -16.58 36.93
CA LYS A 301 39.47 -17.34 38.10
C LYS A 301 40.86 -17.94 37.87
N ILE A 302 41.16 -18.42 36.67
CA ILE A 302 42.46 -19.00 36.34
C ILE A 302 43.53 -17.91 36.32
N ASN A 303 43.24 -16.77 35.72
CA ASN A 303 44.22 -15.70 35.56
C ASN A 303 44.44 -14.88 36.85
N SER A 304 43.45 -14.82 37.76
CA SER A 304 43.65 -14.14 39.05
C SER A 304 44.63 -14.88 39.96
N LYS A 305 44.58 -16.22 39.99
CA LYS A 305 45.49 -17.04 40.81
C LYS A 305 46.95 -17.01 40.37
N LYS A 306 47.22 -16.72 39.09
CA LYS A 306 48.60 -16.68 38.55
C LYS A 306 49.41 -15.46 39.00
N LYS A 307 48.76 -14.42 39.54
CA LYS A 307 49.45 -13.21 40.01
C LYS A 307 50.02 -13.31 41.42
N ASP A 308 49.62 -14.34 42.17
CA ASP A 308 50.03 -14.53 43.57
C ASP A 308 51.21 -15.51 43.73
N LEU A 309 51.82 -15.94 42.62
CA LEU A 309 52.98 -16.83 42.53
C LEU A 309 54.16 -16.09 41.90
#